data_AF-J0WX17-F1
#
_entry.id   AF-J0WX17-F1
#
_cell.length_a   1.000
_cell.length_b   1.000
_cell.length_c   1.000
_cell.angle_alpha   90.00
_cell.angle_beta   90.00
_cell.angle_gamma   90.00
#
_symmetry.space_group_name_H-M   'P 1'
#
loop_
_entity.id
_entity.type
_entity.pdbx_description
1 polymer ?
#
loop_
_entity_poly.entity_id
_entity_poly.type
_entity_poly.pdbx_seq_one_letter_code
_entity_poly.pdbx_strand_id
1 'polypeptide(L)'
;MLKTLAAECEDKLRKRLPLKPRPQPVVPGPADREKAKELRCHALGLLKMLYSEAGDALSREEQIRSYRHVLELCNESLAADATISYAITHRATAHFELDMWEESAADAEWAEQLVRESTEPSNIVSLVNALFHAGQAKLKLGRFEESLSDLQLAQELDPADDRVPDELEAVRHHIAAYKARSAGDARKERSLRIDDYSGFGLSLYELALLDEAGLCPWTGYAKHILRIVNSAEKDIPAPATKSRSYHKLTQCHSCFVNKLQANLFLCAQCKAAMYCSKECQQKAWKDHKILCTESAARLEELKLKILKPAPNCEVPDQPTTALELSEYMSSWTTKHRPLLAKTLVGALRLHMYPAGHLTKGLRITVEWVSGAQATARRFRMVDAALLDFDSEAFPEGPSSELARRNMEDAQKASLDGDCVAMITIVCVSCWPKQSFYAPVIVERGGEVDLPEKFWIDSLSSVIG
;
A
#
# COMPACT_ATOMS: atom_id res chain seq x y z
N MET A 1 6.03 -35.06 -28.91
CA MET A 1 5.57 -35.19 -27.51
C MET A 1 6.40 -34.32 -26.57
N LEU A 2 7.68 -34.63 -26.28
CA LEU A 2 8.56 -33.76 -25.44
C LEU A 2 8.73 -32.33 -25.97
N LYS A 3 8.92 -32.14 -27.29
CA LYS A 3 8.99 -30.80 -27.91
C LYS A 3 7.67 -30.03 -27.89
N THR A 4 6.55 -30.75 -27.84
CA THR A 4 5.18 -30.19 -27.83
C THR A 4 4.82 -29.73 -26.43
N LEU A 5 5.13 -30.55 -25.42
CA LEU A 5 5.07 -30.20 -24.00
C LEU A 5 5.97 -29.01 -23.65
N ALA A 6 7.20 -28.96 -24.16
CA ALA A 6 8.10 -27.83 -23.94
C ALA A 6 7.53 -26.51 -24.51
N ALA A 7 6.94 -26.55 -25.71
CA ALA A 7 6.32 -25.37 -26.33
C ALA A 7 5.02 -24.92 -25.62
N GLU A 8 4.18 -25.85 -25.18
CA GLU A 8 2.99 -25.56 -24.36
C GLU A 8 3.37 -25.03 -22.97
N CYS A 9 4.46 -25.53 -22.39
CA CYS A 9 5.00 -25.03 -21.12
C CYS A 9 5.60 -23.63 -21.28
N GLU A 10 6.36 -23.36 -22.34
CA GLU A 10 6.85 -22.02 -22.64
C GLU A 10 5.71 -21.01 -22.84
N ASP A 11 4.63 -21.41 -23.52
CA ASP A 11 3.44 -20.58 -23.71
C ASP A 11 2.70 -20.31 -22.38
N LYS A 12 2.53 -21.32 -21.53
CA LYS A 12 1.97 -21.16 -20.17
C LYS A 12 2.87 -20.31 -19.27
N LEU A 13 4.19 -20.46 -19.35
CA LEU A 13 5.18 -19.63 -18.62
C LEU A 13 5.18 -18.18 -19.09
N ARG A 14 4.97 -17.92 -20.38
CA ARG A 14 4.80 -16.55 -20.91
C ARG A 14 3.51 -15.89 -20.43
N LYS A 15 2.46 -16.68 -20.18
CA LYS A 15 1.14 -16.22 -19.70
C LYS A 15 1.06 -16.02 -18.18
N ARG A 16 2.04 -16.50 -17.39
CA ARG A 16 2.13 -16.22 -15.94
C ARG A 16 2.43 -14.74 -15.69
N LEU A 17 1.81 -14.19 -14.65
CA LEU A 17 2.01 -12.80 -14.22
C LEU A 17 3.52 -12.46 -14.16
N PRO A 18 3.92 -11.26 -14.63
CA PRO A 18 5.31 -10.84 -14.54
C PRO A 18 5.69 -10.71 -13.06
N LEU A 19 6.75 -11.42 -12.68
CA LEU A 19 7.36 -11.32 -11.37
C LEU A 19 7.94 -9.91 -11.20
N LYS A 20 7.97 -9.38 -9.97
CA LYS A 20 8.65 -8.10 -9.72
C LYS A 20 10.12 -8.27 -10.11
N PRO A 21 10.62 -7.53 -11.12
CA PRO A 21 11.94 -7.79 -11.65
C PRO A 21 12.98 -7.54 -10.57
N ARG A 22 13.66 -8.60 -10.12
CA ARG A 22 14.89 -8.46 -9.34
C ARG A 22 16.03 -8.10 -10.29
N PRO A 23 17.03 -7.32 -9.84
CA PRO A 23 18.19 -6.99 -10.68
C PRO A 23 18.83 -8.26 -11.21
N GLN A 24 19.15 -8.28 -12.51
CA GLN A 24 19.86 -9.43 -13.08
C GLN A 24 21.23 -9.58 -12.40
N PRO A 25 21.55 -10.78 -11.90
CA PRO A 25 22.79 -11.01 -11.20
C PRO A 25 23.98 -10.82 -12.15
N VAL A 26 25.01 -10.11 -11.69
CA VAL A 26 26.24 -9.90 -12.46
C VAL A 26 26.96 -11.23 -12.62
N VAL A 27 27.39 -11.54 -13.84
CA VAL A 27 28.13 -12.77 -14.12
C VAL A 27 29.46 -12.77 -13.35
N PRO A 28 29.69 -13.71 -12.43
CA PRO A 28 30.87 -13.70 -11.57
C PRO A 28 32.10 -14.29 -12.27
N GLY A 29 33.29 -13.93 -11.76
CA GLY A 29 34.57 -14.46 -12.22
C GLY A 29 34.77 -15.95 -11.87
N PRO A 30 35.76 -16.64 -12.48
CA PRO A 30 35.97 -18.08 -12.27
C PRO A 30 36.20 -18.49 -10.80
N ALA A 31 36.91 -17.68 -10.03
CA ALA A 31 37.18 -17.94 -8.61
C ALA A 31 35.90 -17.86 -7.76
N ASP A 32 35.07 -16.85 -8.01
CA ASP A 32 33.79 -16.66 -7.30
C ASP A 32 32.79 -17.78 -7.64
N ARG A 33 32.81 -18.28 -8.89
CA ARG A 33 32.00 -19.43 -9.30
C ARG A 33 32.37 -20.71 -8.56
N GLU A 34 33.66 -21.00 -8.41
CA GLU A 34 34.09 -22.21 -7.70
C GLU A 34 33.79 -22.11 -6.20
N LYS A 35 34.05 -20.94 -5.60
CA LYS A 35 33.67 -20.67 -4.20
C LYS A 35 32.16 -20.87 -3.99
N ALA A 36 31.32 -20.28 -4.85
CA ALA A 36 29.88 -20.43 -4.75
C ALA A 36 29.44 -21.89 -4.93
N LYS A 37 30.08 -22.64 -5.84
CA LYS A 37 29.80 -24.05 -6.06
C LYS A 37 30.10 -24.90 -4.82
N GLU A 38 31.24 -24.69 -4.18
CA GLU A 38 31.59 -25.38 -2.92
C GLU A 38 30.55 -25.12 -1.83
N LEU A 39 30.17 -23.85 -1.64
CA LEU A 39 29.15 -23.44 -0.66
C LEU A 39 27.78 -24.08 -0.95
N ARG A 40 27.35 -24.12 -2.22
CA ARG A 40 26.09 -24.78 -2.62
C ARG A 40 26.11 -26.28 -2.41
N CYS A 41 27.22 -26.93 -2.72
CA CYS A 41 27.38 -28.37 -2.49
C CYS A 41 27.31 -28.68 -1.00
N HIS A 42 27.89 -27.84 -0.14
CA HIS A 42 27.80 -27.99 1.30
C HIS A 42 26.36 -27.78 1.79
N ALA A 43 25.69 -26.71 1.38
CA ALA A 43 24.28 -26.45 1.71
C ALA A 43 23.36 -27.61 1.29
N LEU A 44 23.54 -28.14 0.08
CA LEU A 44 22.77 -29.29 -0.41
C LEU A 44 23.05 -30.56 0.41
N GLY A 45 24.30 -30.80 0.81
CA GLY A 45 24.67 -31.92 1.68
C GLY A 45 23.93 -31.87 3.02
N LEU A 46 23.86 -30.68 3.62
CA LEU A 46 23.11 -30.46 4.86
C LEU A 46 21.61 -30.65 4.68
N LEU A 47 21.02 -30.10 3.62
CA LEU A 47 19.59 -30.31 3.32
C LEU A 47 19.25 -31.79 3.12
N LYS A 48 20.09 -32.54 2.40
CA LYS A 48 19.90 -33.99 2.23
C LYS A 48 19.98 -34.76 3.55
N MET A 49 20.89 -34.37 4.44
CA MET A 49 20.98 -34.95 5.78
C MET A 49 19.71 -34.61 6.60
N LEU A 50 19.24 -33.36 6.54
CA LEU A 50 18.05 -32.90 7.25
C LEU A 50 16.76 -33.58 6.78
N TYR A 51 16.65 -33.93 5.51
CA TYR A 51 15.54 -34.70 4.94
C TYR A 51 15.72 -36.23 5.01
N SER A 52 16.74 -36.72 5.72
CA SER A 52 16.96 -38.15 5.94
C SER A 52 16.54 -38.58 7.34
N GLU A 53 16.49 -39.89 7.59
CA GLU A 53 16.25 -40.45 8.94
C GLU A 53 17.21 -39.87 10.01
N ALA A 54 18.43 -39.50 9.60
CA ALA A 54 19.39 -38.86 10.49
C ALA A 54 18.96 -37.44 10.91
N GLY A 55 18.30 -36.70 10.02
CA GLY A 55 17.72 -35.39 10.30
C GLY A 55 16.48 -35.49 11.18
N ASP A 56 15.63 -36.49 10.95
CA ASP A 56 14.45 -36.77 11.77
C ASP A 56 14.81 -37.18 13.21
N ALA A 57 15.99 -37.75 13.41
CA ALA A 57 16.51 -38.10 14.72
C ALA A 57 17.04 -36.89 15.52
N LEU A 58 17.27 -35.74 14.88
CA LEU A 58 17.72 -34.52 15.55
C LEU A 58 16.59 -33.87 16.34
N SER A 59 16.93 -33.19 17.44
CA SER A 59 15.96 -32.32 18.11
C SER A 59 15.57 -31.14 17.21
N ARG A 60 14.36 -30.58 17.42
CA ARG A 60 13.90 -29.40 16.66
C ARG A 60 14.88 -28.22 16.76
N GLU A 61 15.55 -28.06 17.90
CA GLU A 61 16.57 -27.01 18.10
C GLU A 61 17.82 -27.24 17.23
N GLU A 62 18.26 -28.48 17.09
CA GLU A 62 19.39 -28.87 16.23
C GLU A 62 19.03 -28.75 14.74
N GLN A 63 17.80 -29.10 14.37
CA GLN A 63 17.27 -28.87 13.02
C GLN A 63 17.25 -27.37 12.69
N ILE A 64 16.68 -26.53 13.57
CA ILE A 64 16.67 -25.07 13.39
C ILE A 64 18.09 -24.50 13.24
N ARG A 65 19.03 -24.95 14.07
CA ARG A 65 20.44 -24.54 13.97
C ARG A 65 21.04 -24.93 12.62
N SER A 66 20.75 -26.13 12.14
CA SER A 66 21.23 -26.63 10.86
C SER A 66 20.62 -25.87 9.68
N TYR A 67 19.32 -25.56 9.71
CA TYR A 67 18.66 -24.73 8.68
C TYR A 67 19.20 -23.29 8.67
N ARG A 68 19.51 -22.70 9.82
CA ARG A 68 20.19 -21.39 9.88
C ARG A 68 21.58 -21.45 9.24
N HIS A 69 22.32 -22.54 9.46
CA HIS A 69 23.61 -22.73 8.81
C HIS A 69 23.46 -22.90 7.28
N VAL A 70 22.42 -23.59 6.82
CA VAL A 70 22.08 -23.64 5.38
C VAL A 70 21.82 -22.24 4.82
N LEU A 71 21.10 -21.37 5.55
CA LEU A 71 20.87 -19.98 5.13
C LEU A 71 22.18 -19.18 5.01
N GLU A 72 23.10 -19.31 5.96
CA GLU A 72 24.42 -18.66 5.92
C GLU A 72 25.19 -19.07 4.66
N LEU A 73 25.30 -20.38 4.42
CA LEU A 73 25.97 -20.92 3.23
C LEU A 73 25.31 -20.46 1.92
N CYS A 74 23.98 -20.42 1.87
CA CYS A 74 23.25 -19.94 0.70
C CYS A 74 23.45 -18.44 0.48
N ASN A 75 23.45 -17.62 1.54
CA ASN A 75 23.69 -16.18 1.45
C ASN A 75 25.11 -15.88 0.97
N GLU A 76 26.12 -16.57 1.51
CA GLU A 76 27.51 -16.44 1.04
C GLU A 76 27.67 -16.93 -0.40
N SER A 77 27.01 -18.02 -0.77
CA SER A 77 27.02 -18.51 -2.15
C SER A 77 26.39 -17.50 -3.10
N LEU A 78 25.25 -16.93 -2.76
CA LEU A 78 24.52 -16.01 -3.63
C LEU A 78 25.24 -14.66 -3.73
N ALA A 79 25.96 -14.25 -2.69
CA ALA A 79 26.84 -13.08 -2.74
C ALA A 79 28.01 -13.28 -3.73
N ALA A 80 28.50 -14.51 -3.88
CA ALA A 80 29.55 -14.85 -4.85
C ALA A 80 28.99 -15.13 -6.26
N ASP A 81 27.85 -15.81 -6.36
CA ASP A 81 27.21 -16.17 -7.63
C ASP A 81 25.70 -16.40 -7.45
N ALA A 82 24.92 -15.39 -7.84
CA ALA A 82 23.46 -15.42 -7.85
C ALA A 82 22.86 -15.86 -9.20
N THR A 83 23.67 -16.35 -10.14
CA THR A 83 23.20 -16.75 -11.48
C THR A 83 22.60 -18.15 -11.54
N ILE A 84 22.55 -18.87 -10.40
CA ILE A 84 22.07 -20.26 -10.34
C ILE A 84 20.80 -20.39 -9.50
N SER A 85 19.72 -20.85 -10.13
CA SER A 85 18.39 -20.99 -9.53
C SER A 85 18.34 -21.98 -8.35
N TYR A 86 19.06 -23.10 -8.42
CA TYR A 86 19.07 -24.11 -7.35
C TYR A 86 19.60 -23.58 -6.02
N ALA A 87 20.52 -22.60 -6.05
CA ALA A 87 21.03 -21.96 -4.85
C ALA A 87 19.94 -21.17 -4.12
N ILE A 88 19.09 -20.51 -4.91
CA ILE A 88 17.95 -19.73 -4.42
C ILE A 88 16.88 -20.68 -3.88
N THR A 89 16.60 -21.80 -4.56
CA THR A 89 15.62 -22.78 -4.06
C THR A 89 16.06 -23.42 -2.75
N HIS A 90 17.35 -23.75 -2.57
CA HIS A 90 17.86 -24.25 -1.27
C HIS A 90 17.66 -23.23 -0.13
N ARG A 91 17.81 -21.93 -0.43
CA ARG A 91 17.52 -20.87 0.54
C ARG A 91 16.02 -20.77 0.84
N ALA A 92 15.18 -20.89 -0.19
CA ALA A 92 13.72 -20.95 -0.03
C ALA A 92 13.29 -22.12 0.86
N THR A 93 13.91 -23.29 0.70
CA THR A 93 13.71 -24.46 1.55
C THR A 93 14.05 -24.15 3.00
N ALA A 94 15.23 -23.59 3.28
CA ALA A 94 15.63 -23.27 4.64
C ALA A 94 14.75 -22.17 5.27
N HIS A 95 14.33 -21.16 4.51
CA HIS A 95 13.35 -20.18 4.97
C HIS A 95 12.01 -20.84 5.32
N PHE A 96 11.53 -21.77 4.50
CA PHE A 96 10.27 -22.48 4.75
C PHE A 96 10.31 -23.25 6.07
N GLU A 97 11.37 -24.03 6.30
CA GLU A 97 11.56 -24.87 7.49
C GLU A 97 11.73 -24.06 8.79
N LEU A 98 12.11 -22.78 8.65
CA LEU A 98 12.25 -21.80 9.73
C LEU A 98 11.01 -20.92 9.92
N ASP A 99 9.89 -21.27 9.30
CA ASP A 99 8.62 -20.53 9.33
C ASP A 99 8.69 -19.10 8.74
N MET A 100 9.70 -18.82 7.91
CA MET A 100 9.88 -17.57 7.17
C MET A 100 9.22 -17.68 5.78
N TRP A 101 7.89 -17.84 5.77
CA TRP A 101 7.15 -18.21 4.56
C TRP A 101 7.10 -17.10 3.48
N GLU A 102 7.11 -15.82 3.87
CA GLU A 102 7.19 -14.70 2.91
C GLU A 102 8.54 -14.69 2.18
N GLU A 103 9.64 -14.85 2.92
CA GLU A 103 10.99 -14.92 2.36
C GLU A 103 11.17 -16.16 1.49
N SER A 104 10.58 -17.29 1.91
CA SER A 104 10.55 -18.52 1.11
C SER A 104 9.82 -18.32 -0.23
N ALA A 105 8.61 -17.76 -0.21
CA ALA A 105 7.84 -17.45 -1.41
C ALA A 105 8.60 -16.49 -2.33
N ALA A 106 9.23 -15.45 -1.76
CA ALA A 106 9.98 -14.46 -2.51
C ALA A 106 11.24 -15.04 -3.17
N ASP A 107 11.92 -15.99 -2.52
CA ASP A 107 13.06 -16.70 -3.10
C ASP A 107 12.64 -17.70 -4.17
N ALA A 108 11.55 -18.43 -3.95
CA ALA A 108 10.99 -19.33 -4.94
C ALA A 108 10.58 -18.58 -6.24
N GLU A 109 9.94 -17.42 -6.11
CA GLU A 109 9.64 -16.52 -7.22
C GLU A 109 10.92 -16.02 -7.92
N TRP A 110 11.96 -15.66 -7.16
CA TRP A 110 13.24 -15.26 -7.75
C TRP A 110 13.89 -16.40 -8.56
N ALA A 111 13.84 -17.63 -8.04
CA ALA A 111 14.34 -18.80 -8.75
C ALA A 111 13.55 -19.06 -10.04
N GLU A 112 12.22 -18.92 -10.02
CA GLU A 112 11.37 -19.01 -11.21
C GLU A 112 11.77 -17.97 -12.25
N GLN A 113 11.94 -16.71 -11.85
CA GLN A 113 12.33 -15.61 -12.74
C GLN A 113 13.65 -15.94 -13.46
N LEU A 114 14.65 -16.40 -12.70
CA LEU A 114 15.97 -16.71 -13.22
C LEU A 114 15.95 -17.87 -14.23
N VAL A 115 15.13 -18.89 -13.99
CA VAL A 115 14.94 -20.00 -14.94
C VAL A 115 14.24 -19.52 -16.22
N ARG A 116 13.24 -18.64 -16.10
CA ARG A 116 12.50 -18.07 -17.23
C ARG A 116 13.36 -17.16 -18.12
N GLU A 117 14.29 -16.43 -17.51
CA GLU A 117 15.20 -15.50 -18.22
C GLU A 117 16.47 -16.17 -18.75
N SER A 118 16.73 -17.42 -18.40
CA SER A 118 17.90 -18.16 -18.87
C SER A 118 17.82 -18.46 -20.37
N THR A 119 18.95 -18.32 -21.06
CA THR A 119 19.11 -18.68 -22.48
C THR A 119 19.54 -20.13 -22.69
N GLU A 120 19.91 -20.83 -21.60
CA GLU A 120 20.22 -22.25 -21.59
C GLU A 120 18.93 -23.10 -21.68
N PRO A 121 18.99 -24.35 -22.16
CA PRO A 121 17.83 -25.23 -22.22
C PRO A 121 17.11 -25.27 -20.87
N SER A 122 15.82 -24.92 -20.87
CA SER A 122 14.98 -24.80 -19.68
C SER A 122 15.22 -25.98 -18.73
N ASN A 123 15.76 -25.69 -17.55
CA ASN A 123 15.95 -26.69 -16.52
C ASN A 123 14.60 -26.94 -15.84
N ILE A 124 13.80 -27.82 -16.44
CA ILE A 124 12.45 -28.17 -15.97
C ILE A 124 12.48 -28.56 -14.49
N VAL A 125 13.52 -29.27 -14.04
CA VAL A 125 13.68 -29.67 -12.63
C VAL A 125 13.85 -28.45 -11.70
N SER A 126 14.64 -27.44 -12.09
CA SER A 126 14.75 -26.19 -11.33
C SER A 126 13.41 -25.47 -11.23
N LEU A 127 12.67 -25.42 -12.32
CA LEU A 127 11.39 -24.73 -12.40
C LEU A 127 10.33 -25.43 -11.54
N VAL A 128 10.25 -26.76 -11.61
CA VAL A 128 9.36 -27.57 -10.76
C VAL A 128 9.67 -27.33 -9.29
N ASN A 129 10.96 -27.33 -8.90
CA ASN A 129 11.35 -27.03 -7.51
C ASN A 129 10.98 -25.61 -7.06
N ALA A 130 11.16 -24.61 -7.94
CA ALA A 130 10.77 -23.24 -7.64
C ALA A 130 9.25 -23.13 -7.44
N LEU A 131 8.46 -23.71 -8.36
CA LEU A 131 7.00 -23.71 -8.27
C LEU A 131 6.49 -24.48 -7.05
N PHE A 132 7.10 -25.62 -6.72
CA PHE A 132 6.77 -26.41 -5.54
C PHE A 132 6.96 -25.60 -4.26
N HIS A 133 8.13 -25.01 -4.06
CA HIS A 133 8.39 -24.20 -2.86
C HIS A 133 7.55 -22.92 -2.81
N ALA A 134 7.28 -22.28 -3.95
CA ALA A 134 6.33 -21.16 -4.02
C ALA A 134 4.94 -21.60 -3.57
N GLY A 135 4.47 -22.75 -4.08
CA GLY A 135 3.20 -23.36 -3.74
C GLY A 135 3.07 -23.67 -2.24
N GLN A 136 4.07 -24.34 -1.67
CA GLN A 136 4.11 -24.66 -0.24
C GLN A 136 4.10 -23.40 0.64
N ALA A 137 4.96 -22.42 0.34
CA ALA A 137 5.02 -21.18 1.11
C ALA A 137 3.70 -20.41 1.05
N LYS A 138 3.10 -20.30 -0.13
CA LYS A 138 1.80 -19.65 -0.33
C LYS A 138 0.66 -20.38 0.37
N LEU A 139 0.70 -21.71 0.45
CA LEU A 139 -0.25 -22.50 1.24
C LEU A 139 -0.19 -22.11 2.72
N LYS A 140 1.01 -22.03 3.30
CA LYS A 140 1.20 -21.61 4.71
C LYS A 140 0.79 -20.16 4.95
N LEU A 141 0.96 -19.28 3.97
CA LEU A 141 0.50 -17.89 4.01
C LEU A 141 -1.02 -17.70 3.79
N GLY A 142 -1.77 -18.77 3.52
CA GLY A 142 -3.20 -18.69 3.22
C GLY A 142 -3.53 -18.15 1.83
N ARG A 143 -2.53 -18.04 0.93
CA ARG A 143 -2.66 -17.62 -0.47
C ARG A 143 -3.03 -18.84 -1.34
N PHE A 144 -4.18 -19.45 -1.04
CA PHE A 144 -4.55 -20.78 -1.55
C PHE A 144 -4.70 -20.86 -3.08
N GLU A 145 -5.28 -19.85 -3.73
CA GLU A 145 -5.43 -19.85 -5.18
C GLU A 145 -4.09 -19.72 -5.92
N GLU A 146 -3.17 -18.91 -5.40
CA GLU A 146 -1.83 -18.80 -5.96
C GLU A 146 -1.03 -20.09 -5.74
N SER A 147 -1.15 -20.68 -4.55
CA SER A 147 -0.57 -22.00 -4.25
C SER A 147 -1.10 -23.08 -5.19
N LEU A 148 -2.41 -23.11 -5.43
CA LEU A 148 -3.05 -24.05 -6.37
C LEU A 148 -2.48 -23.88 -7.78
N SER A 149 -2.35 -22.65 -8.26
CA SER A 149 -1.81 -22.37 -9.59
C SER A 149 -0.36 -22.81 -9.74
N ASP A 150 0.47 -22.61 -8.71
CA ASP A 150 1.89 -22.98 -8.73
C ASP A 150 2.07 -24.50 -8.72
N LEU A 151 1.35 -25.19 -7.83
CA LEU A 151 1.44 -26.65 -7.69
C LEU A 151 0.81 -27.38 -8.89
N GLN A 152 -0.27 -26.85 -9.49
CA GLN A 152 -0.83 -27.43 -10.71
C GLN A 152 0.18 -27.37 -11.86
N LEU A 153 0.88 -26.24 -12.01
CA LEU A 153 1.91 -26.13 -13.04
C LEU A 153 3.11 -27.03 -12.75
N ALA A 154 3.53 -27.16 -11.48
CA ALA A 154 4.56 -28.11 -11.09
C ALA A 154 4.19 -29.55 -11.48
N GLN A 155 2.95 -29.98 -11.21
CA GLN A 155 2.44 -31.31 -11.57
C GLN A 155 2.37 -31.53 -13.09
N GLU A 156 1.99 -30.50 -13.85
CA GLU A 156 1.94 -30.57 -15.31
C GLU A 156 3.34 -30.71 -15.93
N LEU A 157 4.33 -30.02 -15.35
CA LEU A 157 5.72 -30.05 -15.80
C LEU A 157 6.42 -31.36 -15.47
N ASP A 158 6.16 -31.92 -14.28
CA ASP A 158 6.64 -33.23 -13.86
C ASP A 158 5.54 -34.06 -13.20
N PRO A 159 4.79 -34.85 -13.98
CA PRO A 159 3.76 -35.76 -13.46
C PRO A 159 4.31 -36.87 -12.56
N ALA A 160 5.63 -37.12 -12.56
CA ALA A 160 6.26 -38.14 -11.75
C ALA A 160 6.75 -37.63 -10.38
N ASP A 161 6.66 -36.32 -10.12
CA ASP A 161 6.98 -35.73 -8.82
C ASP A 161 5.91 -36.14 -7.79
N ASP A 162 6.33 -36.93 -6.80
CA ASP A 162 5.49 -37.51 -5.75
C ASP A 162 5.16 -36.52 -4.63
N ARG A 163 5.85 -35.38 -4.56
CA ARG A 163 5.65 -34.37 -3.51
C ARG A 163 4.44 -33.48 -3.78
N VAL A 164 4.13 -33.23 -5.05
CA VAL A 164 3.10 -32.27 -5.48
C VAL A 164 1.66 -32.71 -5.17
N PRO A 165 1.28 -34.00 -5.33
CA PRO A 165 -0.09 -34.46 -5.07
C PRO A 165 -0.60 -34.15 -3.65
N ASP A 166 0.22 -34.38 -2.62
CA ASP A 166 -0.17 -34.20 -1.21
C ASP A 166 -0.44 -32.72 -0.91
N GLU A 167 0.42 -31.82 -1.39
CA GLU A 167 0.25 -30.38 -1.24
C GLU A 167 -0.98 -29.88 -2.02
N LEU A 168 -1.22 -30.41 -3.23
CA LEU A 168 -2.43 -30.09 -4.00
C LEU A 168 -3.70 -30.52 -3.27
N GLU A 169 -3.70 -31.69 -2.63
CA GLU A 169 -4.83 -32.15 -1.83
C GLU A 169 -5.08 -31.22 -0.64
N ALA A 170 -4.02 -30.83 0.08
CA ALA A 170 -4.10 -29.89 1.20
C ALA A 170 -4.70 -28.54 0.76
N VAL A 171 -4.21 -27.96 -0.34
CA VAL A 171 -4.74 -26.70 -0.89
C VAL A 171 -6.20 -26.82 -1.29
N ARG A 172 -6.58 -27.91 -1.99
CA ARG A 172 -7.97 -28.16 -2.38
C ARG A 172 -8.89 -28.30 -1.17
N HIS A 173 -8.43 -28.97 -0.13
CA HIS A 173 -9.17 -29.09 1.12
C HIS A 173 -9.39 -27.72 1.78
N HIS A 174 -8.36 -26.87 1.85
CA HIS A 174 -8.50 -25.51 2.36
C HIS A 174 -9.48 -24.66 1.55
N ILE A 175 -9.40 -24.71 0.21
CA ILE A 175 -10.32 -24.00 -0.68
C ILE A 175 -11.76 -24.54 -0.52
N ALA A 176 -11.93 -25.85 -0.40
CA ALA A 176 -13.24 -26.47 -0.19
C ALA A 176 -13.86 -26.08 1.16
N ALA A 177 -13.07 -26.14 2.25
CA ALA A 177 -13.50 -25.71 3.57
C ALA A 177 -13.89 -24.23 3.59
N TYR A 178 -13.14 -23.40 2.87
CA TYR A 178 -13.42 -21.98 2.71
C TYR A 178 -14.75 -21.74 1.94
N LYS A 179 -14.95 -22.43 0.82
CA LYS A 179 -16.22 -22.40 0.06
C LYS A 179 -17.40 -22.95 0.85
N ALA A 180 -17.16 -23.89 1.77
CA ALA A 180 -18.20 -24.39 2.66
C ALA A 180 -18.62 -23.35 3.71
N ARG A 181 -17.68 -22.54 4.25
CA ARG A 181 -17.99 -21.43 5.18
C ARG A 181 -18.89 -20.37 4.53
N SER A 182 -18.75 -20.16 3.23
CA SER A 182 -19.61 -19.28 2.45
C SER A 182 -20.89 -19.94 1.95
N ALA A 183 -21.08 -21.25 2.14
CA ALA A 183 -22.17 -22.04 1.57
C ALA A 183 -22.30 -21.89 0.03
N GLY A 184 -21.17 -21.63 -0.66
CA GLY A 184 -21.16 -21.33 -2.09
C GLY A 184 -21.75 -19.96 -2.46
N ASP A 185 -22.12 -19.12 -1.49
CA ASP A 185 -22.52 -17.74 -1.72
C ASP A 185 -21.27 -16.88 -1.98
N ALA A 186 -21.10 -16.48 -3.24
CA ALA A 186 -19.96 -15.70 -3.70
C ALA A 186 -19.79 -14.36 -2.95
N ARG A 187 -20.88 -13.78 -2.41
CA ARG A 187 -20.84 -12.52 -1.64
C ARG A 187 -20.38 -12.76 -0.21
N LYS A 188 -20.82 -13.86 0.42
CA LYS A 188 -20.37 -14.27 1.75
C LYS A 188 -18.92 -14.76 1.73
N GLU A 189 -18.55 -15.49 0.68
CA GLU A 189 -17.16 -15.86 0.40
C GLU A 189 -16.29 -14.62 0.30
N ARG A 190 -16.75 -13.61 -0.44
CA ARG A 190 -16.03 -12.34 -0.59
C ARG A 190 -15.88 -11.58 0.74
N SER A 191 -16.89 -11.58 1.61
CA SER A 191 -16.81 -10.96 2.95
C SER A 191 -15.77 -11.66 3.82
N LEU A 192 -15.81 -12.99 3.89
CA LEU A 192 -14.86 -13.79 4.66
C LEU A 192 -13.41 -13.58 4.18
N ARG A 193 -13.20 -13.32 2.89
CA ARG A 193 -11.87 -13.08 2.29
C ARG A 193 -11.30 -11.73 2.69
N ILE A 194 -12.19 -10.75 2.87
CA ILE A 194 -11.84 -9.41 3.36
C ILE A 194 -11.55 -9.46 4.86
N ASP A 195 -12.32 -10.24 5.62
CA ASP A 195 -12.20 -10.35 7.07
C ASP A 195 -10.96 -11.18 7.50
N ASP A 196 -10.62 -12.25 6.77
CA ASP A 196 -9.49 -13.15 7.08
C ASP A 196 -8.13 -12.63 6.53
N TYR A 197 -8.11 -11.52 5.80
CA TYR A 197 -6.90 -11.02 5.12
C TYR A 197 -6.03 -10.14 6.02
N SER A 198 -4.81 -10.61 6.33
CA SER A 198 -3.80 -9.91 7.17
C SER A 198 -2.57 -9.40 6.41
N GLY A 199 -2.58 -9.41 5.07
CA GLY A 199 -1.42 -9.09 4.21
C GLY A 199 -1.37 -7.65 3.66
N PHE A 200 -0.21 -7.22 3.15
CA PHE A 200 0.00 -5.90 2.55
C PHE A 200 -0.17 -5.92 1.00
N GLY A 201 -1.28 -5.39 0.47
CA GLY A 201 -1.46 -5.04 -0.97
C GLY A 201 -2.36 -5.95 -1.83
N LEU A 202 -3.05 -5.37 -2.83
CA LEU A 202 -3.71 -6.10 -3.95
C LEU A 202 -2.81 -6.02 -5.19
N SER A 203 -2.77 -7.09 -5.99
CA SER A 203 -2.12 -7.15 -7.30
C SER A 203 -2.92 -6.40 -8.38
N LEU A 204 -2.27 -6.10 -9.51
CA LEU A 204 -2.86 -5.45 -10.68
C LEU A 204 -4.08 -6.22 -11.24
N TYR A 205 -4.02 -7.56 -11.22
CA TYR A 205 -5.09 -8.44 -11.69
C TYR A 205 -6.30 -8.42 -10.74
N GLU A 206 -6.05 -8.39 -9.43
CA GLU A 206 -7.11 -8.30 -8.42
C GLU A 206 -7.81 -6.95 -8.44
N LEU A 207 -7.11 -5.87 -8.79
CA LEU A 207 -7.72 -4.56 -9.01
C LEU A 207 -8.60 -4.52 -10.26
N ALA A 208 -8.19 -5.19 -11.33
CA ALA A 208 -8.99 -5.32 -12.55
C ALA A 208 -10.26 -6.16 -12.32
N LEU A 209 -10.16 -7.27 -11.59
CA LEU A 209 -11.31 -8.10 -11.21
C LEU A 209 -12.31 -7.36 -10.31
N LEU A 210 -11.84 -6.48 -9.44
CA LEU A 210 -12.72 -5.65 -8.59
C LEU A 210 -13.50 -4.63 -9.43
N ASP A 211 -12.84 -4.00 -10.40
CA ASP A 211 -13.47 -3.04 -11.32
C ASP A 211 -14.49 -3.72 -12.25
N GLU A 212 -14.14 -4.87 -12.85
CA GLU A 212 -15.04 -5.69 -13.67
C GLU A 212 -16.26 -6.20 -12.89
N ALA A 213 -16.09 -6.49 -11.59
CA ALA A 213 -17.17 -6.91 -10.70
C ALA A 213 -18.03 -5.75 -10.16
N GLY A 214 -17.80 -4.50 -10.60
CA GLY A 214 -18.54 -3.32 -10.16
C GLY A 214 -18.27 -2.93 -8.70
N LEU A 215 -17.24 -3.48 -8.07
CA LEU A 215 -16.84 -3.17 -6.70
C LEU A 215 -15.72 -2.12 -6.69
N CYS A 216 -15.89 -1.05 -5.90
CA CYS A 216 -14.93 0.07 -5.94
C CYS A 216 -13.50 -0.36 -5.54
N PRO A 217 -12.47 -0.11 -6.38
CA PRO A 217 -11.06 -0.43 -6.13
C PRO A 217 -10.37 0.37 -5.00
N TRP A 218 -11.12 1.10 -4.15
CA TRP A 218 -10.56 2.13 -3.28
C TRP A 218 -9.57 1.59 -2.24
N THR A 219 -9.70 0.32 -1.82
CA THR A 219 -8.74 -0.38 -0.96
C THR A 219 -7.36 -0.49 -1.63
N GLY A 220 -7.33 -0.62 -2.96
CA GLY A 220 -6.11 -0.56 -3.77
C GLY A 220 -5.51 0.84 -3.84
N TYR A 221 -6.35 1.86 -4.04
CA TYR A 221 -5.92 3.27 -4.05
C TYR A 221 -5.31 3.69 -2.71
N ALA A 222 -5.93 3.30 -1.60
CA ALA A 222 -5.46 3.52 -0.24
C ALA A 222 -4.08 2.87 0.00
N LYS A 223 -3.90 1.61 -0.42
CA LYS A 223 -2.61 0.90 -0.29
C LYS A 223 -1.52 1.44 -1.22
N HIS A 224 -1.87 1.85 -2.44
CA HIS A 224 -0.91 2.46 -3.37
C HIS A 224 -0.40 3.82 -2.87
N ILE A 225 -1.29 4.65 -2.31
CA ILE A 225 -0.89 5.94 -1.74
C ILE A 225 -0.08 5.76 -0.46
N LEU A 226 -0.43 4.78 0.39
CA LEU A 226 0.39 4.37 1.54
C LEU A 226 1.84 4.11 1.11
N ARG A 227 2.04 3.37 0.01
CA ARG A 227 3.37 3.10 -0.55
C ARG A 227 4.07 4.39 -0.98
N ILE A 228 3.45 5.21 -1.83
CA ILE A 228 4.08 6.43 -2.36
C ILE A 228 4.45 7.42 -1.25
N VAL A 229 3.53 7.64 -0.31
CA VAL A 229 3.72 8.60 0.79
C VAL A 229 4.82 8.12 1.73
N ASN A 230 4.86 6.82 2.05
CA ASN A 230 5.87 6.27 2.96
C ASN A 230 7.24 6.05 2.27
N SER A 231 7.27 5.85 0.94
CA SER A 231 8.51 5.63 0.16
C SER A 231 9.15 6.91 -0.38
N ALA A 232 8.66 8.09 -0.01
CA ALA A 232 9.22 9.36 -0.47
C ALA A 232 10.64 9.57 0.13
N GLU A 233 11.68 9.18 -0.63
CA GLU A 233 13.09 9.28 -0.21
C GLU A 233 13.61 10.72 -0.11
N LYS A 234 13.01 11.65 -0.87
CA LYS A 234 13.33 13.08 -0.86
C LYS A 234 12.08 13.88 -0.53
N ASP A 235 12.26 15.11 -0.03
CA ASP A 235 11.17 16.08 0.01
C ASP A 235 10.51 16.09 -1.37
N ILE A 236 9.23 15.68 -1.45
CA ILE A 236 8.41 16.07 -2.60
C ILE A 236 8.50 17.60 -2.56
N PRO A 237 9.14 18.25 -3.55
CA PRO A 237 9.20 19.69 -3.52
C PRO A 237 7.76 20.13 -3.39
N ALA A 238 7.44 20.86 -2.30
CA ALA A 238 6.23 21.66 -2.33
C ALA A 238 6.29 22.37 -3.67
N PRO A 239 5.21 22.44 -4.46
CA PRO A 239 5.25 23.22 -5.68
C PRO A 239 5.86 24.56 -5.28
N ALA A 240 7.06 24.85 -5.80
CA ALA A 240 7.96 25.87 -5.24
C ALA A 240 7.29 27.26 -5.24
N THR A 241 6.22 27.34 -6.01
CA THR A 241 5.16 28.34 -6.01
C THR A 241 3.83 27.61 -5.86
N LYS A 242 2.96 28.06 -4.94
CA LYS A 242 1.57 27.59 -4.90
C LYS A 242 0.97 27.76 -6.30
N SER A 243 0.26 26.76 -6.80
CA SER A 243 -0.20 26.77 -8.20
C SER A 243 -1.02 28.02 -8.52
N ARG A 244 -1.01 28.45 -9.78
CA ARG A 244 -1.85 29.56 -10.25
C ARG A 244 -3.32 29.35 -9.88
N SER A 245 -3.79 28.09 -9.90
CA SER A 245 -5.13 27.68 -9.47
C SER A 245 -5.36 27.92 -7.97
N TYR A 246 -4.40 27.60 -7.10
CA TYR A 246 -4.50 27.93 -5.67
C TYR A 246 -4.68 29.43 -5.43
N HIS A 247 -3.92 30.26 -6.14
CA HIS A 247 -4.04 31.72 -6.00
C HIS A 247 -5.35 32.28 -6.57
N LYS A 248 -5.95 31.63 -7.58
CA LYS A 248 -7.29 31.96 -8.08
C LYS A 248 -8.39 31.62 -7.05
N LEU A 249 -8.27 30.49 -6.35
CA LEU A 249 -9.24 30.04 -5.34
C LEU A 249 -9.09 30.78 -4.00
N THR A 250 -7.90 31.33 -3.73
CA THR A 250 -7.65 32.14 -2.54
C THR A 250 -8.22 33.55 -2.75
N GLN A 251 -9.38 33.84 -2.17
CA GLN A 251 -10.14 35.07 -2.46
C GLN A 251 -10.51 35.87 -1.20
N CYS A 252 -10.80 37.16 -1.39
CA CYS A 252 -11.40 38.01 -0.37
C CYS A 252 -12.81 37.52 -0.03
N HIS A 253 -13.11 37.35 1.26
CA HIS A 253 -14.39 36.83 1.72
C HIS A 253 -15.58 37.78 1.50
N SER A 254 -15.31 39.05 1.14
CA SER A 254 -16.35 40.08 0.94
C SER A 254 -16.60 40.41 -0.53
N CYS A 255 -15.53 40.60 -1.31
CA CYS A 255 -15.61 41.04 -2.70
C CYS A 255 -15.06 40.02 -3.70
N PHE A 256 -14.64 38.84 -3.23
CA PHE A 256 -14.17 37.71 -4.05
C PHE A 256 -12.95 38.00 -4.94
N VAL A 257 -12.28 39.16 -4.77
CA VAL A 257 -11.01 39.42 -5.46
C VAL A 257 -9.97 38.38 -5.06
N ASN A 258 -9.33 37.78 -6.05
CA ASN A 258 -8.39 36.68 -5.81
C ASN A 258 -6.98 37.18 -5.46
N LYS A 259 -6.16 36.28 -4.93
CA LYS A 259 -4.78 36.57 -4.50
C LYS A 259 -3.82 36.92 -5.64
N LEU A 260 -4.20 36.67 -6.90
CA LEU A 260 -3.44 37.15 -8.06
C LEU A 260 -3.73 38.63 -8.36
N GLN A 261 -4.89 39.13 -7.96
CA GLN A 261 -5.37 40.48 -8.25
C GLN A 261 -5.15 41.44 -7.08
N ALA A 262 -5.13 40.95 -5.85
CA ALA A 262 -4.91 41.78 -4.66
C ALA A 262 -4.14 41.04 -3.57
N ASN A 263 -3.41 41.80 -2.75
CA ASN A 263 -2.83 41.28 -1.52
C ASN A 263 -3.93 41.05 -0.49
N LEU A 264 -4.05 39.81 -0.02
CA LEU A 264 -5.02 39.41 0.99
C LEU A 264 -4.33 39.25 2.34
N PHE A 265 -4.93 39.78 3.40
CA PHE A 265 -4.51 39.58 4.78
C PHE A 265 -5.53 38.73 5.54
N LEU A 266 -5.04 37.98 6.53
CA LEU A 266 -5.86 37.13 7.39
C LEU A 266 -6.54 37.99 8.47
N CYS A 267 -7.75 37.61 8.85
CA CYS A 267 -8.40 38.13 10.05
C CYS A 267 -7.51 37.84 11.27
N ALA A 268 -7.16 38.87 12.04
CA ALA A 268 -6.25 38.76 13.18
C ALA A 268 -6.79 37.85 14.30
N GLN A 269 -8.12 37.74 14.42
CA GLN A 269 -8.77 36.98 15.49
C GLN A 269 -8.90 35.49 15.13
N CYS A 270 -9.57 35.15 14.03
CA CYS A 270 -9.80 33.74 13.66
C CYS A 270 -8.68 33.12 12.82
N LYS A 271 -7.81 33.93 12.20
CA LYS A 271 -6.76 33.50 11.26
C LYS A 271 -7.24 32.63 10.08
N ALA A 272 -8.55 32.64 9.79
CA ALA A 272 -9.15 31.80 8.75
C ALA A 272 -9.66 32.61 7.54
N ALA A 273 -10.42 33.69 7.78
CA ALA A 273 -10.95 34.52 6.71
C ALA A 273 -9.87 35.48 6.15
N MET A 274 -9.93 35.73 4.85
CA MET A 274 -9.01 36.63 4.13
C MET A 274 -9.74 37.83 3.56
N TYR A 275 -9.11 39.00 3.62
CA TYR A 275 -9.65 40.26 3.12
C TYR A 275 -8.60 41.04 2.34
N CYS A 276 -9.02 41.75 1.29
CA CYS A 276 -8.14 42.66 0.55
C CYS A 276 -8.02 44.04 1.21
N SER A 277 -8.99 44.41 2.06
CA SER A 277 -9.04 45.71 2.73
C SER A 277 -9.85 45.66 4.02
N LYS A 278 -9.66 46.65 4.90
CA LYS A 278 -10.37 46.74 6.18
C LYS A 278 -11.86 47.01 5.97
N GLU A 279 -12.20 47.73 4.90
CA GLU A 279 -13.58 48.00 4.49
C GLU A 279 -14.29 46.70 4.09
N CYS A 280 -13.60 45.81 3.36
CA CYS A 280 -14.13 44.49 3.01
C CYS A 280 -14.37 43.63 4.26
N GLN A 281 -13.45 43.66 5.23
CA GLN A 281 -13.62 42.97 6.51
C GLN A 281 -14.84 43.50 7.29
N GLN A 282 -15.00 44.82 7.39
CA GLN A 282 -16.14 45.44 8.07
C GLN A 282 -17.47 45.13 7.38
N LYS A 283 -17.49 45.13 6.04
CA LYS A 283 -18.68 44.81 5.25
C LYS A 283 -19.13 43.36 5.48
N ALA A 284 -18.18 42.43 5.52
CA ALA A 284 -18.44 41.01 5.79
C ALA A 284 -18.62 40.69 7.29
N TRP A 285 -18.42 41.66 8.20
CA TRP A 285 -18.38 41.39 9.64
C TRP A 285 -19.69 40.84 10.19
N LYS A 286 -20.84 41.31 9.69
CA LYS A 286 -22.15 40.84 10.16
C LYS A 286 -22.29 39.32 9.99
N ASP A 287 -21.82 38.79 8.87
CA ASP A 287 -21.89 37.37 8.53
C ASP A 287 -20.69 36.59 9.12
N HIS A 288 -19.50 37.20 9.15
CA HIS A 288 -18.28 36.57 9.63
C HIS A 288 -18.18 36.47 11.16
N LYS A 289 -18.80 37.38 11.93
CA LYS A 289 -18.58 37.52 13.38
C LYS A 289 -18.79 36.21 14.15
N ILE A 290 -19.81 35.44 13.79
CA ILE A 290 -20.15 34.18 14.47
C ILE A 290 -19.01 33.18 14.26
N LEU A 291 -18.69 32.89 12.98
CA LEU A 291 -17.61 31.99 12.59
C LEU A 291 -16.24 32.44 13.12
N CYS A 292 -15.99 33.75 13.17
CA CYS A 292 -14.76 34.32 13.71
C CYS A 292 -14.59 33.98 15.19
N THR A 293 -15.66 34.14 15.96
CA THR A 293 -15.67 33.91 17.40
C THR A 293 -15.47 32.43 17.73
N GLU A 294 -16.19 31.55 17.03
CA GLU A 294 -16.07 30.10 17.18
C GLU A 294 -14.68 29.58 16.80
N SER A 295 -14.14 30.08 15.68
CA SER A 295 -12.79 29.72 15.22
C SER A 295 -11.71 30.17 16.21
N ALA A 296 -11.85 31.37 16.79
CA ALA A 296 -10.92 31.87 17.80
C ALA A 296 -11.01 31.06 19.11
N ALA A 297 -12.22 30.75 19.57
CA ALA A 297 -12.43 29.90 20.75
C ALA A 297 -11.78 28.52 20.57
N ARG A 298 -11.93 27.91 19.38
CA ARG A 298 -11.28 26.64 19.05
C ARG A 298 -9.76 26.74 19.01
N LEU A 299 -9.21 27.84 18.50
CA LEU A 299 -7.76 28.04 18.51
C LEU A 299 -7.23 28.05 19.95
N GLU A 300 -7.93 28.72 20.87
CA GLU A 300 -7.59 28.71 22.29
C GLU A 300 -7.77 27.32 22.93
N GLU A 301 -8.83 26.60 22.58
CA GLU A 301 -9.02 25.21 23.03
C GLU A 301 -7.84 24.31 22.62
N LEU A 302 -7.41 24.39 21.36
CA LEU A 302 -6.28 23.60 20.84
C LEU A 302 -4.94 23.98 21.49
N LYS A 303 -4.75 25.24 21.87
CA LYS A 303 -3.56 25.68 22.62
C LYS A 303 -3.51 25.08 24.01
N LEU A 304 -4.65 25.06 24.71
CA LEU A 304 -4.74 24.55 26.08
C LEU A 304 -4.75 23.03 26.16
N LYS A 305 -5.12 22.35 25.06
CA LYS A 305 -5.20 20.89 25.00
C LYS A 305 -3.80 20.26 24.91
N ILE A 306 -3.34 19.76 26.05
CA ILE A 306 -2.07 19.03 26.18
C ILE A 306 -2.21 17.60 25.64
N LEU A 307 -1.22 17.19 24.86
CA LEU A 307 -1.08 15.86 24.29
C LEU A 307 -0.01 15.08 25.05
N LYS A 308 -0.26 13.78 25.24
CA LYS A 308 0.72 12.81 25.73
C LYS A 308 1.01 11.79 24.64
N PRO A 309 2.19 11.15 24.59
CA PRO A 309 2.40 9.99 23.74
C PRO A 309 1.35 8.90 24.01
N ALA A 310 0.88 8.22 22.97
CA ALA A 310 0.00 7.06 23.14
C ALA A 310 0.76 5.90 23.83
N PRO A 311 0.06 4.96 24.49
CA PRO A 311 0.70 3.77 25.05
C PRO A 311 1.51 3.03 23.99
N ASN A 312 2.73 2.60 24.34
CA ASN A 312 3.67 1.90 23.45
C ASN A 312 4.14 2.70 22.21
N CYS A 313 4.02 4.04 22.22
CA CYS A 313 4.60 4.89 21.19
C CYS A 313 5.81 5.67 21.73
N GLU A 314 7.01 5.37 21.23
CA GLU A 314 8.22 6.14 21.55
C GLU A 314 8.35 7.36 20.64
N VAL A 315 7.78 8.49 21.07
CA VAL A 315 7.75 9.74 20.28
C VAL A 315 8.24 10.95 21.09
N PRO A 316 9.53 11.00 21.48
CA PRO A 316 10.07 11.97 22.45
C PRO A 316 10.03 13.44 21.99
N ASP A 317 9.95 13.67 20.67
CA ASP A 317 9.95 15.00 20.04
C ASP A 317 8.56 15.39 19.48
N GLN A 318 7.51 14.64 19.81
CA GLN A 318 6.16 14.99 19.40
C GLN A 318 5.69 16.31 20.05
N PRO A 319 4.95 17.16 19.33
CA PRO A 319 4.34 18.36 19.88
C PRO A 319 3.47 18.06 21.10
N THR A 320 3.60 18.92 22.12
CA THR A 320 2.90 18.73 23.41
C THR A 320 1.52 19.38 23.43
N THR A 321 1.19 20.20 22.45
CA THR A 321 -0.13 20.83 22.31
C THR A 321 -0.83 20.40 21.03
N ALA A 322 -2.17 20.37 21.07
CA ALA A 322 -2.97 20.04 19.90
C ALA A 322 -2.81 21.07 18.78
N LEU A 323 -2.59 22.35 19.11
CA LEU A 323 -2.35 23.39 18.12
C LEU A 323 -1.08 23.13 17.32
N GLU A 324 0.06 22.93 17.98
CA GLU A 324 1.34 22.67 17.29
C GLU A 324 1.26 21.42 16.41
N LEU A 325 0.67 20.33 16.93
CA LEU A 325 0.47 19.12 16.14
C LEU A 325 -0.37 19.39 14.89
N SER A 326 -1.44 20.20 15.01
CA SER A 326 -2.30 20.56 13.87
C SER A 326 -1.56 21.37 12.80
N GLU A 327 -0.59 22.21 13.18
CA GLU A 327 0.25 22.97 12.25
C GLU A 327 1.18 22.04 11.45
N TYR A 328 1.76 21.04 12.10
CA TYR A 328 2.52 19.98 11.42
C TYR A 328 1.64 19.16 10.48
N MET A 329 0.46 18.73 10.93
CA MET A 329 -0.49 17.98 10.11
C MET A 329 -0.92 18.79 8.88
N SER A 330 -1.23 20.08 9.04
CA SER A 330 -1.57 20.99 7.95
C SER A 330 -0.44 21.13 6.93
N SER A 331 0.80 21.28 7.41
CA SER A 331 2.00 21.39 6.58
C SER A 331 2.27 20.12 5.78
N TRP A 332 2.20 18.96 6.44
CA TRP A 332 2.32 17.64 5.80
C TRP A 332 1.22 17.42 4.77
N THR A 333 -0.03 17.73 5.13
CA THR A 333 -1.19 17.59 4.22
C THR A 333 -1.00 18.46 2.99
N THR A 334 -0.47 19.67 3.15
CA THR A 334 -0.22 20.58 2.02
C THR A 334 0.80 20.01 1.04
N LYS A 335 1.84 19.31 1.52
CA LYS A 335 2.84 18.63 0.68
C LYS A 335 2.23 17.49 -0.13
N HIS A 336 1.38 16.69 0.51
CA HIS A 336 0.76 15.51 -0.11
C HIS A 336 -0.59 15.81 -0.79
N ARG A 337 -1.10 17.04 -0.71
CA ARG A 337 -2.44 17.42 -1.16
C ARG A 337 -2.75 17.01 -2.61
N PRO A 338 -1.88 17.19 -3.62
CA PRO A 338 -2.18 16.76 -4.98
C PRO A 338 -2.45 15.26 -5.09
N LEU A 339 -1.63 14.46 -4.40
CA LEU A 339 -1.72 13.01 -4.40
C LEU A 339 -2.96 12.53 -3.61
N LEU A 340 -3.16 13.08 -2.41
CA LEU A 340 -4.32 12.79 -1.56
C LEU A 340 -5.64 13.15 -2.25
N ALA A 341 -5.69 14.30 -2.93
CA ALA A 341 -6.85 14.75 -3.70
C ALA A 341 -7.14 13.80 -4.87
N LYS A 342 -6.12 13.43 -5.66
CA LYS A 342 -6.28 12.47 -6.77
C LYS A 342 -6.82 11.13 -6.28
N THR A 343 -6.30 10.64 -5.15
CA THR A 343 -6.79 9.40 -4.53
C THR A 343 -8.23 9.51 -4.04
N LEU A 344 -8.60 10.61 -3.40
CA LEU A 344 -9.99 10.83 -2.96
C LEU A 344 -10.97 10.84 -4.13
N VAL A 345 -10.63 11.57 -5.20
CA VAL A 345 -11.46 11.65 -6.43
C VAL A 345 -11.63 10.27 -7.07
N GLY A 346 -10.54 9.50 -7.16
CA GLY A 346 -10.55 8.13 -7.68
C GLY A 346 -11.35 7.18 -6.78
N ALA A 347 -11.14 7.23 -5.46
CA ALA A 347 -11.81 6.39 -4.48
C ALA A 347 -13.32 6.62 -4.42
N LEU A 348 -13.75 7.89 -4.51
CA LEU A 348 -15.16 8.27 -4.56
C LEU A 348 -15.78 8.09 -5.96
N ARG A 349 -14.97 7.81 -6.98
CA ARG A 349 -15.38 7.75 -8.40
C ARG A 349 -16.27 8.93 -8.79
N LEU A 350 -15.89 10.15 -8.41
CA LEU A 350 -16.74 11.35 -8.59
C LEU A 350 -17.14 11.64 -10.04
N HIS A 351 -16.43 11.06 -11.02
CA HIS A 351 -16.80 11.10 -12.43
C HIS A 351 -18.06 10.28 -12.74
N MET A 352 -18.23 9.11 -12.11
CA MET A 352 -19.39 8.20 -12.27
C MET A 352 -20.47 8.48 -11.24
N TYR A 353 -20.07 8.87 -10.02
CA TYR A 353 -20.96 9.16 -8.91
C TYR A 353 -20.68 10.56 -8.37
N PRO A 354 -21.12 11.62 -9.07
CA PRO A 354 -20.83 13.00 -8.69
C PRO A 354 -21.27 13.36 -7.27
N ALA A 355 -22.28 12.67 -6.72
CA ALA A 355 -22.79 12.89 -5.37
C ALA A 355 -22.01 12.12 -4.27
N GLY A 356 -21.04 11.27 -4.61
CA GLY A 356 -20.35 10.41 -3.63
C GLY A 356 -19.62 11.19 -2.52
N HIS A 357 -19.20 12.42 -2.80
CA HIS A 357 -18.58 13.32 -1.83
C HIS A 357 -19.51 13.77 -0.70
N LEU A 358 -20.83 13.62 -0.86
CA LEU A 358 -21.83 14.03 0.13
C LEU A 358 -22.04 13.00 1.24
N THR A 359 -21.75 11.73 0.96
CA THR A 359 -22.00 10.63 1.90
C THR A 359 -20.72 10.06 2.48
N LYS A 360 -19.58 10.21 1.78
CA LYS A 360 -18.31 9.57 2.14
C LYS A 360 -17.14 10.54 2.17
N GLY A 361 -16.15 10.24 3.02
CA GLY A 361 -14.87 10.92 3.10
C GLY A 361 -13.70 9.94 3.24
N LEU A 362 -12.50 10.38 2.90
CA LEU A 362 -11.27 9.59 3.08
C LEU A 362 -10.70 9.83 4.48
N ARG A 363 -10.72 8.82 5.35
CA ARG A 363 -9.96 8.81 6.60
C ARG A 363 -8.55 8.32 6.34
N ILE A 364 -7.57 9.01 6.89
CA ILE A 364 -6.16 8.67 6.84
C ILE A 364 -5.66 8.61 8.27
N THR A 365 -5.13 7.47 8.67
CA THR A 365 -4.53 7.26 9.98
C THR A 365 -3.01 7.42 9.85
N VAL A 366 -2.43 8.27 10.70
CA VAL A 366 -1.00 8.56 10.67
C VAL A 366 -0.37 8.46 12.05
N GLU A 367 0.93 8.19 12.06
CA GLU A 367 1.78 8.20 13.24
C GLU A 367 2.89 9.22 13.10
N TRP A 368 3.27 9.84 14.22
CA TRP A 368 4.42 10.72 14.30
C TRP A 368 5.72 9.95 14.06
N VAL A 369 6.62 10.53 13.25
CA VAL A 369 7.97 10.01 13.05
C VAL A 369 8.97 10.92 13.76
N SER A 370 9.67 10.35 14.73
CA SER A 370 10.64 11.07 15.54
C SER A 370 11.95 11.38 14.81
N GLY A 371 12.65 12.39 15.34
CA GLY A 371 13.93 12.86 14.85
C GLY A 371 13.82 13.96 13.81
N ALA A 372 14.96 14.32 13.22
CA ALA A 372 15.03 15.31 12.15
C ALA A 372 14.44 14.75 10.85
N GLN A 373 13.13 14.92 10.67
CA GLN A 373 12.40 14.54 9.46
C GLN A 373 12.03 15.79 8.64
N ALA A 374 12.16 15.66 7.32
CA ALA A 374 11.56 16.58 6.37
C ALA A 374 10.03 16.63 6.54
N THR A 375 9.39 17.76 6.17
CA THR A 375 7.94 17.94 6.35
C THR A 375 7.13 16.82 5.72
N ALA A 376 7.53 16.32 4.55
CA ALA A 376 6.83 15.23 3.86
C ALA A 376 6.90 13.87 4.59
N ARG A 377 7.93 13.64 5.40
CA ARG A 377 8.19 12.39 6.15
C ARG A 377 7.83 12.50 7.64
N ARG A 378 7.34 13.66 8.07
CA ARG A 378 7.02 13.92 9.48
C ARG A 378 5.95 12.98 10.05
N PHE A 379 5.09 12.48 9.17
CA PHE A 379 4.09 11.48 9.51
C PHE A 379 4.24 10.26 8.62
N ARG A 380 4.14 9.08 9.24
CA ARG A 380 4.01 7.79 8.55
C ARG A 380 2.53 7.47 8.44
N MET A 381 2.07 7.20 7.23
CA MET A 381 0.68 6.78 7.03
C MET A 381 0.57 5.28 7.35
N VAL A 382 -0.40 4.93 8.20
CA VAL A 382 -0.59 3.56 8.73
C VAL A 382 -1.79 2.88 8.08
N ASP A 383 -2.85 3.66 7.87
CA ASP A 383 -4.12 3.17 7.32
C ASP A 383 -4.80 4.29 6.53
N ALA A 384 -5.60 3.92 5.53
CA ALA A 384 -6.44 4.83 4.78
C ALA A 384 -7.73 4.13 4.36
N ALA A 385 -8.87 4.72 4.71
CA ALA A 385 -10.18 4.13 4.52
C ALA A 385 -11.19 5.14 3.98
N LEU A 386 -12.03 4.71 3.04
CA LEU A 386 -13.20 5.47 2.63
C LEU A 386 -14.34 5.16 3.59
N LEU A 387 -14.79 6.15 4.35
CA LEU A 387 -15.82 5.98 5.38
C LEU A 387 -17.07 6.77 5.02
N ASP A 388 -18.23 6.17 5.29
CA ASP A 388 -19.49 6.90 5.35
C ASP A 388 -19.46 7.88 6.53
N PHE A 389 -19.98 9.09 6.33
CA PHE A 389 -20.04 10.09 7.40
C PHE A 389 -20.92 9.64 8.57
N ASP A 390 -21.90 8.77 8.31
CA ASP A 390 -22.84 8.25 9.31
C ASP A 390 -22.34 6.97 10.00
N SER A 391 -21.13 6.49 9.67
CA SER A 391 -20.54 5.29 10.28
C SER A 391 -19.88 5.62 11.62
N GLU A 392 -20.03 4.74 12.63
CA GLU A 392 -19.37 4.86 13.94
C GLU A 392 -17.83 5.03 13.86
N ALA A 393 -17.21 4.54 12.77
CA ALA A 393 -15.79 4.70 12.51
C ALA A 393 -15.37 6.13 12.08
N PHE A 394 -16.34 7.01 11.80
CA PHE A 394 -16.14 8.44 11.55
C PHE A 394 -16.42 9.18 12.87
N PRO A 395 -15.39 9.76 13.52
CA PRO A 395 -15.57 10.31 14.86
C PRO A 395 -16.52 11.51 14.85
N GLU A 396 -17.71 11.34 15.44
CA GLU A 396 -18.64 12.44 15.69
C GLU A 396 -18.15 13.32 16.84
N GLY A 397 -18.37 14.63 16.69
CA GLY A 397 -17.99 15.64 17.68
C GLY A 397 -17.90 17.04 17.08
N PRO A 398 -17.71 18.09 17.91
CA PRO A 398 -17.77 19.50 17.47
C PRO A 398 -16.82 19.83 16.30
N SER A 399 -15.70 19.11 16.22
CA SER A 399 -14.71 19.26 15.14
C SER A 399 -15.21 18.71 13.80
N SER A 400 -15.93 17.59 13.81
CA SER A 400 -16.51 16.96 12.61
C SER A 400 -17.71 17.76 12.06
N GLU A 401 -18.57 18.28 12.95
CA GLU A 401 -19.70 19.13 12.57
C GLU A 401 -19.24 20.44 11.94
N LEU A 402 -18.25 21.10 12.53
CA LEU A 402 -17.69 22.31 11.92
C LEU A 402 -16.98 21.99 10.61
N ALA A 403 -16.31 20.83 10.49
CA ALA A 403 -15.71 20.42 9.23
C ALA A 403 -16.76 20.23 8.12
N ARG A 404 -17.93 19.65 8.45
CA ARG A 404 -19.08 19.57 7.54
C ARG A 404 -19.60 20.96 7.15
N ARG A 405 -19.80 21.86 8.11
CA ARG A 405 -20.24 23.24 7.83
C ARG A 405 -19.22 23.99 6.96
N ASN A 406 -17.94 23.85 7.25
CA ASN A 406 -16.86 24.43 6.45
C ASN A 406 -16.83 23.85 5.03
N MET A 407 -17.17 22.57 4.86
CA MET A 407 -17.34 21.95 3.55
C MET A 407 -18.55 22.52 2.81
N GLU A 408 -19.69 22.65 3.47
CA GLU A 408 -20.89 23.27 2.89
C GLU A 408 -20.64 24.72 2.47
N ASP A 409 -19.88 25.47 3.26
CA ASP A 409 -19.50 26.84 2.95
C ASP A 409 -18.44 26.91 1.83
N ALA A 410 -17.47 25.98 1.81
CA ALA A 410 -16.54 25.84 0.69
C ALA A 410 -17.26 25.43 -0.60
N GLN A 411 -18.31 24.62 -0.51
CA GLN A 411 -19.17 24.23 -1.62
C GLN A 411 -19.97 25.41 -2.16
N LYS A 412 -20.50 26.29 -1.28
CA LYS A 412 -21.16 27.54 -1.68
C LYS A 412 -20.19 28.55 -2.30
N ALA A 413 -18.93 28.54 -1.88
CA ALA A 413 -17.88 29.45 -2.37
C ALA A 413 -17.19 28.97 -3.65
N SER A 414 -17.38 27.70 -4.04
CA SER A 414 -16.90 27.17 -5.32
C SER A 414 -17.71 27.78 -6.48
N LEU A 415 -16.99 28.15 -7.54
CA LEU A 415 -17.58 28.66 -8.78
C LEU A 415 -17.99 27.48 -9.69
N ASP A 416 -19.02 27.65 -10.51
CA ASP A 416 -19.36 26.76 -11.65
C ASP A 416 -19.42 25.24 -11.37
N GLY A 417 -19.95 24.84 -10.20
CA GLY A 417 -20.35 23.45 -9.97
C GLY A 417 -19.22 22.48 -9.61
N ASP A 418 -18.09 22.96 -9.09
CA ASP A 418 -17.11 22.07 -8.44
C ASP A 418 -17.75 21.38 -7.23
N CYS A 419 -17.22 20.22 -6.84
CA CYS A 419 -17.63 19.52 -5.63
C CYS A 419 -16.52 19.55 -4.56
N VAL A 420 -16.90 19.62 -3.30
CA VAL A 420 -15.96 19.56 -2.17
C VAL A 420 -16.04 18.17 -1.57
N ALA A 421 -14.91 17.48 -1.48
CA ALA A 421 -14.78 16.18 -0.83
C ALA A 421 -13.90 16.29 0.44
N MET A 422 -14.14 15.44 1.44
CA MET A 422 -13.45 15.52 2.74
C MET A 422 -12.31 14.51 2.85
N ILE A 423 -11.17 14.98 3.37
CA ILE A 423 -10.13 14.13 3.92
C ILE A 423 -10.03 14.38 5.43
N THR A 424 -10.07 13.32 6.22
CA THR A 424 -9.87 13.35 7.68
C THR A 424 -8.57 12.66 8.02
N ILE A 425 -7.61 13.37 8.59
CA ILE A 425 -6.33 12.81 9.01
C ILE A 425 -6.33 12.65 10.53
N VAL A 426 -6.05 11.45 11.02
CA VAL A 426 -6.08 11.10 12.44
C VAL A 426 -4.67 10.71 12.89
N CYS A 427 -4.09 11.48 13.80
CA CYS A 427 -2.82 11.16 14.43
C CYS A 427 -3.04 10.26 15.64
N VAL A 428 -2.52 9.03 15.58
CA VAL A 428 -2.73 8.00 16.63
C VAL A 428 -1.58 7.84 17.59
N SER A 429 -0.43 8.49 17.34
CA SER A 429 0.72 8.46 18.25
C SER A 429 0.58 9.39 19.47
N CYS A 430 -0.53 10.13 19.59
CA CYS A 430 -0.84 10.97 20.74
C CYS A 430 -2.16 10.57 21.42
N TRP A 431 -2.26 10.91 22.70
CA TRP A 431 -3.46 10.82 23.53
C TRP A 431 -3.82 12.19 24.13
N PRO A 432 -5.08 12.64 24.01
CA PRO A 432 -6.12 12.06 23.15
C PRO A 432 -5.73 12.15 21.66
N LYS A 433 -6.25 11.25 20.83
CA LYS A 433 -6.02 11.26 19.37
C LYS A 433 -6.45 12.61 18.79
N GLN A 434 -5.66 13.14 17.84
CA GLN A 434 -6.00 14.39 17.16
C GLN A 434 -6.46 14.14 15.73
N SER A 435 -7.51 14.84 15.32
CA SER A 435 -8.06 14.79 13.97
C SER A 435 -7.91 16.14 13.28
N PHE A 436 -7.52 16.10 12.01
CA PHE A 436 -7.38 17.25 11.14
C PHE A 436 -8.25 17.06 9.89
N TYR A 437 -9.01 18.07 9.52
CA TYR A 437 -9.95 18.00 8.40
C TYR A 437 -9.45 18.86 7.26
N ALA A 438 -9.35 18.26 6.08
CA ALA A 438 -8.80 18.89 4.89
C ALA A 438 -9.81 18.78 3.74
N PRO A 439 -10.60 19.83 3.47
CA PRO A 439 -11.47 19.86 2.31
C PRO A 439 -10.64 19.92 1.03
N VAL A 440 -11.10 19.20 0.01
CA VAL A 440 -10.53 19.14 -1.33
C VAL A 440 -11.58 19.60 -2.31
N ILE A 441 -11.28 20.67 -3.06
CA ILE A 441 -12.11 21.13 -4.18
C ILE A 441 -11.78 20.26 -5.39
N VAL A 442 -12.81 19.71 -6.00
CA VAL A 442 -12.74 18.82 -7.17
C VAL A 442 -13.46 19.52 -8.32
N GLU A 443 -12.67 20.05 -9.26
CA GLU A 443 -13.17 20.81 -10.41
C GLU A 443 -14.08 19.95 -11.30
N ARG A 444 -15.22 20.50 -11.73
CA ARG A 444 -16.16 19.80 -12.62
C ARG A 444 -15.58 19.79 -14.05
N GLY A 445 -15.27 18.61 -14.57
CA GLY A 445 -14.83 18.46 -15.97
C GLY A 445 -13.36 18.80 -16.23
N GLY A 446 -12.53 18.96 -15.20
CA GLY A 446 -11.09 18.81 -15.40
C GLY A 446 -10.86 17.41 -15.98
N GLU A 447 -10.11 17.31 -17.08
CA GLU A 447 -9.52 16.04 -17.50
C GLU A 447 -8.70 15.55 -16.30
N VAL A 448 -9.32 14.72 -15.47
CA VAL A 448 -8.59 13.89 -14.53
C VAL A 448 -7.83 12.97 -15.45
N ASP A 449 -6.56 13.33 -15.70
CA ASP A 449 -5.65 12.53 -16.52
C ASP A 449 -5.78 11.10 -16.02
N LEU A 450 -6.51 10.33 -16.82
CA LEU A 450 -7.27 9.19 -16.32
C LEU A 450 -6.24 8.26 -15.70
N PRO A 451 -6.39 7.88 -14.42
CA PRO A 451 -5.70 6.70 -13.95
C PRO A 451 -6.03 5.57 -14.91
N GLU A 452 -7.25 5.49 -15.45
CA GLU A 452 -7.62 4.54 -16.48
C GLU A 452 -6.71 4.57 -17.69
N LYS A 453 -6.20 5.70 -18.22
CA LYS A 453 -5.30 5.63 -19.38
C LYS A 453 -3.94 5.06 -18.99
N PHE A 454 -3.36 5.52 -17.89
CA PHE A 454 -2.12 4.92 -17.37
C PHE A 454 -2.31 3.42 -17.01
N TRP A 455 -3.44 3.06 -16.42
CA TRP A 455 -3.79 1.71 -16.03
C TRP A 455 -4.18 0.84 -17.21
N ILE A 456 -4.89 1.36 -18.23
CA ILE A 456 -5.28 0.69 -19.48
C ILE A 456 -4.07 0.56 -20.38
N ASP A 457 -3.17 1.54 -20.44
CA ASP A 457 -1.90 1.42 -21.17
C ASP A 457 -0.99 0.42 -20.45
N SER A 458 -0.96 0.43 -19.10
CA SER A 458 -0.25 -0.58 -18.32
C SER A 458 -0.88 -1.96 -18.44
N LEU A 459 -2.21 -2.08 -18.36
CA LEU A 459 -2.98 -3.32 -18.53
C LEU A 459 -2.82 -3.83 -19.96
N SER A 460 -3.04 -3.03 -20.99
CA SER A 460 -2.81 -3.41 -22.39
C SER A 460 -1.36 -3.84 -22.62
N SER A 461 -0.38 -3.18 -21.98
CA SER A 461 1.01 -3.66 -22.06
C SER A 461 1.29 -4.97 -21.32
N VAL A 462 0.48 -5.29 -20.30
CA VAL A 462 0.64 -6.47 -19.43
C VAL A 462 -0.20 -7.66 -19.90
N ILE A 463 -1.39 -7.44 -20.47
CA ILE A 463 -2.31 -8.47 -20.95
C ILE A 463 -2.16 -8.70 -22.48
N GLY A 464 -1.61 -7.73 -23.22
CA GLY A 464 -1.50 -7.75 -24.69
C GLY A 464 -2.59 -6.95 -25.37
#